data_AF-A0A7S4A962-F1
#
_entry.id   AF-A0A7S4A962-F1
#
_cell.length_a   1.000
_cell.length_b   1.000
_cell.length_c   1.000
_cell.angle_alpha   90.00
_cell.angle_beta   90.00
_cell.angle_gamma   90.00
#
_symmetry.space_group_name_H-M   'P 1'
#
loop_
_entity.id
_entity.type
_entity.pdbx_description
1 polymer ?
#
loop_
_entity_poly.entity_id
_entity_poly.type
_entity_poly.pdbx_seq_one_letter_code
_entity_poly.pdbx_strand_id
1 'polypeptide(L)'
;MGCNKTIVSRSVYIDRLRRAFILRCHPDRFRRYDEKIRKQQSVLLQVLGERMIEADFKDYTSNTGRKEYRRSSRNNQQYVVNYALEKRTGSLLHRTLDLNTSVEDILQNLASALESSGAAKLPPPPPPPPSQSQTSSDMDQFHWVKYDPRDIRKHPNRNGSRIDHRFDVNSNRGRDLQKFLSSITSTQIEERRAYRMDATAAALVARRLFSFQSIDGIRLGWSSKSFAGLLTSLIRLHEEYQHRFKVKSFYPLALVFTNNEKKPSLDVYGGNIYLSPSGTQLEWLESIKEVTEERLQEFMTNRRIMAERVDLLQEGLLGDRGDSSNGNTMRVKKGFTCPSFEYYAFLERATEPYTSAKHISTKIPFSDSNDFVPVISSSSLCSIRHLRLIVESPESCRRPKVTREGFIQVPSTITSAELIVAVSKFSTLAEERWGEEQQKKDRCREAVQEVQWKLGLQKVSRTNERVRREDFLSALSRLIDHESQLEEGGLSGSNLQISTSGQFCHLSDDGSLVIPHNWTS
;
A
#
# COMPACT_ATOMS: atom_id res chain seq x y z
N MET A 1 15.86 -46.04 1.83
CA MET A 1 14.98 -44.85 1.89
C MET A 1 15.85 -43.61 2.08
N GLY A 2 16.24 -42.98 0.98
CA GLY A 2 17.04 -41.75 1.00
C GLY A 2 16.13 -40.54 1.23
N CYS A 3 16.31 -39.85 2.34
CA CYS A 3 15.60 -38.61 2.62
C CYS A 3 16.13 -37.54 1.64
N ASN A 4 15.34 -37.17 0.63
CA ASN A 4 15.64 -36.07 -0.27
C ASN A 4 15.70 -34.77 0.55
N LYS A 5 16.91 -34.35 0.95
CA LYS A 5 17.14 -33.03 1.55
C LYS A 5 16.73 -32.00 0.50
N THR A 6 15.63 -31.30 0.74
CA THR A 6 15.20 -30.17 -0.06
C THR A 6 16.31 -29.13 -0.07
N ILE A 7 16.93 -28.93 -1.23
CA ILE A 7 17.98 -27.93 -1.42
C ILE A 7 17.29 -26.57 -1.44
N VAL A 8 17.27 -25.89 -0.29
CA VAL A 8 16.77 -24.51 -0.20
C VAL A 8 17.79 -23.59 -0.86
N SER A 9 17.35 -22.77 -1.82
CA SER A 9 18.20 -21.75 -2.44
C SER A 9 18.85 -20.84 -1.37
N ARG A 10 20.11 -20.45 -1.57
CA ARG A 10 20.87 -19.58 -0.63
C ARG A 10 20.17 -18.24 -0.40
N SER A 11 19.58 -17.66 -1.45
CA SER A 11 18.78 -16.42 -1.32
C SER A 11 17.57 -16.61 -0.40
N VAL A 12 16.81 -17.69 -0.62
CA VAL A 12 15.64 -18.05 0.20
C VAL A 12 16.03 -18.34 1.64
N TYR A 13 17.18 -19.00 1.86
CA TYR A 13 17.71 -19.25 3.20
C TYR A 13 18.00 -17.94 3.94
N ILE A 14 18.73 -17.02 3.30
CA ILE A 14 19.10 -15.73 3.87
C ILE A 14 17.86 -14.90 4.19
N ASP A 15 16.87 -14.85 3.29
CA ASP A 15 15.64 -14.09 3.53
C ASP A 15 14.84 -14.65 4.71
N ARG A 16 14.75 -15.99 4.82
CA ARG A 16 14.09 -16.65 5.96
C ARG A 16 14.81 -16.36 7.27
N LEU A 17 16.14 -16.50 7.29
CA LEU A 17 16.96 -16.22 8.47
C LEU A 17 16.85 -14.76 8.89
N ARG A 18 16.98 -13.84 7.93
CA ARG A 18 16.86 -12.39 8.15
C ARG A 18 15.49 -12.03 8.72
N ARG A 19 14.40 -12.52 8.12
CA ARG A 19 13.03 -12.25 8.61
C ARG A 19 12.85 -12.78 10.04
N ALA A 20 13.27 -14.02 10.31
CA ALA A 20 13.16 -14.60 11.64
C ALA A 20 13.96 -13.82 12.69
N PHE A 21 15.17 -13.40 12.34
CA PHE A 21 16.05 -12.62 13.21
C PHE A 21 15.50 -11.22 13.48
N ILE A 22 15.07 -10.48 12.45
CA ILE A 22 14.49 -9.14 12.59
C ILE A 22 13.24 -9.17 13.49
N LEU A 23 12.35 -10.15 13.31
CA LEU A 23 11.16 -10.28 14.14
C LEU A 23 11.49 -10.46 15.63
N ARG A 24 12.67 -10.99 15.96
CA ARG A 24 13.10 -11.19 17.35
C ARG A 24 13.92 -10.02 17.90
N CYS A 25 14.68 -9.35 17.06
CA CYS A 25 15.51 -8.20 17.42
C CYS A 25 14.82 -6.84 17.24
N HIS A 26 13.59 -6.78 16.72
CA HIS A 26 12.95 -5.49 16.42
C HIS A 26 12.80 -4.61 17.67
N PRO A 27 13.21 -3.32 17.63
CA PRO A 27 13.16 -2.41 18.79
C PRO A 27 11.79 -2.33 19.46
N ASP A 28 10.70 -2.47 18.69
CA ASP A 28 9.34 -2.44 19.22
C ASP A 28 9.00 -3.59 20.19
N ARG A 29 9.66 -4.74 20.07
CA ARG A 29 9.47 -5.84 21.04
C ARG A 29 10.09 -5.49 22.39
N PHE A 30 11.03 -4.55 22.43
CA PHE A 30 11.73 -4.16 23.64
C PHE A 30 11.18 -2.88 24.29
N ARG A 31 9.95 -2.44 23.95
CA ARG A 31 9.32 -1.23 24.53
C ARG A 31 9.18 -1.27 26.06
N ARG A 32 9.11 -2.46 26.66
CA ARG A 32 9.02 -2.66 28.11
C ARG A 32 10.38 -2.69 28.81
N TYR A 33 11.48 -2.66 28.05
CA TYR A 33 12.84 -2.70 28.57
C TYR A 33 13.54 -1.34 28.40
N ASP A 34 14.73 -1.24 28.97
CA ASP A 34 15.54 -0.01 28.97
C ASP A 34 15.81 0.53 27.55
N GLU A 35 15.85 1.85 27.42
CA GLU A 35 16.12 2.56 26.18
C GLU A 35 17.48 2.16 25.57
N LYS A 36 18.44 1.81 26.43
CA LYS A 36 19.75 1.29 26.01
C LYS A 36 19.63 0.04 25.12
N ILE A 37 18.73 -0.88 25.45
CA ILE A 37 18.51 -2.11 24.67
C ILE A 37 17.87 -1.76 23.33
N ARG A 38 16.88 -0.86 23.31
CA ARG A 38 16.24 -0.41 22.05
C ARG A 38 17.23 0.26 21.10
N LYS A 39 18.13 1.09 21.62
CA LYS A 39 19.22 1.70 20.84
C LYS A 39 20.18 0.63 20.30
N GLN A 40 20.58 -0.34 21.11
CA GLN A 40 21.40 -1.47 20.67
C GLN A 40 20.75 -2.26 19.52
N GLN A 41 19.45 -2.54 19.62
CA GLN A 41 18.71 -3.21 18.55
C GLN A 41 18.64 -2.39 17.26
N SER A 42 18.40 -1.08 17.38
CA SER A 42 18.35 -0.18 16.21
C SER A 42 19.69 -0.14 15.48
N VAL A 43 20.80 -0.05 16.23
CA VAL A 43 22.16 -0.09 15.69
C VAL A 43 22.45 -1.44 15.03
N LEU A 44 22.08 -2.55 15.66
CA LEU A 44 22.22 -3.89 15.07
C LEU A 44 21.52 -4.00 13.72
N LEU A 45 20.24 -3.61 13.64
CA LEU A 45 19.45 -3.75 12.42
C LEU A 45 19.98 -2.87 11.29
N GLN A 46 20.48 -1.68 11.63
CA GLN A 46 21.11 -0.79 10.65
C GLN A 46 22.41 -1.40 10.11
N VAL A 47 23.36 -1.72 10.99
CA VAL A 47 24.69 -2.19 10.57
C VAL A 47 24.62 -3.56 9.90
N LEU A 48 23.74 -4.46 10.38
CA LEU A 48 23.50 -5.74 9.71
C LEU A 48 22.86 -5.53 8.32
N GLY A 49 21.95 -4.57 8.19
CA GLY A 49 21.35 -4.21 6.91
C GLY A 49 22.37 -3.70 5.89
N GLU A 50 23.27 -2.82 6.33
CA GLU A 50 24.39 -2.32 5.52
C GLU A 50 25.33 -3.46 5.10
N ARG A 51 25.73 -4.32 6.05
CA ARG A 51 26.62 -5.46 5.81
C ARG A 51 26.06 -6.45 4.78
N MET A 52 24.75 -6.72 4.81
CA MET A 52 24.11 -7.68 3.88
C MET A 52 24.00 -7.18 2.43
N ILE A 53 24.30 -5.90 2.15
CA ILE A 53 24.28 -5.32 0.79
C ILE A 53 25.67 -5.39 0.13
N GLU A 54 26.71 -5.75 0.90
CA GLU A 54 28.08 -5.88 0.43
C GLU A 54 28.23 -7.01 -0.62
N ALA A 55 29.30 -6.91 -1.42
CA ALA A 55 29.52 -7.76 -2.58
C ALA A 55 29.65 -9.25 -2.22
N ASP A 56 30.27 -9.58 -1.08
CA ASP A 56 30.44 -10.97 -0.63
C ASP A 56 29.11 -11.63 -0.24
N PHE A 57 28.17 -10.90 0.37
CA PHE A 57 26.80 -11.38 0.60
C PHE A 57 26.04 -11.59 -0.70
N LYS A 58 26.19 -10.66 -1.66
CA LYS A 58 25.58 -10.80 -2.99
C LYS A 58 26.12 -12.03 -3.71
N ASP A 59 27.43 -12.23 -3.74
CA ASP A 59 28.08 -13.38 -4.36
C ASP A 59 27.64 -14.70 -3.70
N TYR A 60 27.51 -14.72 -2.36
CA TYR A 60 26.98 -15.86 -1.63
C TYR A 60 25.53 -16.18 -2.03
N THR A 61 24.71 -15.17 -2.32
CA THR A 61 23.31 -15.37 -2.77
C THR A 61 23.16 -15.75 -4.24
N SER A 62 24.02 -15.26 -5.14
CA SER A 62 23.85 -15.36 -6.59
C SER A 62 24.41 -16.64 -7.22
N ASN A 63 25.00 -17.56 -6.42
CA ASN A 63 25.67 -18.79 -6.90
C ASN A 63 26.79 -18.54 -7.93
N THR A 64 27.23 -17.31 -8.12
CA THR A 64 28.32 -16.95 -9.03
C THR A 64 29.66 -17.31 -8.38
N GLY A 65 30.58 -17.91 -9.16
CA GLY A 65 31.86 -18.41 -8.67
C GLY A 65 32.61 -17.36 -7.83
N ARG A 66 33.19 -17.82 -6.71
CA ARG A 66 33.90 -16.99 -5.72
C ARG A 66 35.06 -16.24 -6.41
N LYS A 67 34.90 -14.94 -6.66
CA LYS A 67 36.05 -14.06 -6.89
C LYS A 67 36.66 -13.78 -5.53
N GLU A 68 37.92 -14.17 -5.31
CA GLU A 68 38.64 -13.82 -4.09
C GLU A 68 38.84 -12.30 -4.03
N TYR A 69 37.89 -11.60 -3.41
CA TYR A 69 38.10 -10.22 -3.02
C TYR A 69 39.01 -10.23 -1.79
N ARG A 70 40.32 -10.01 -1.99
CA ARG A 70 41.16 -9.47 -0.92
C ARG A 70 40.47 -8.18 -0.44
N ARG A 71 39.91 -8.22 0.78
CA ARG A 71 39.36 -7.03 1.42
C ARG A 71 40.41 -5.93 1.35
N SER A 72 40.19 -4.95 0.48
CA SER A 72 40.98 -3.74 0.50
C SER A 72 40.72 -3.11 1.86
N SER A 73 41.75 -3.10 2.69
CA SER A 73 41.80 -2.48 4.01
C SER A 73 41.41 -1.01 3.89
N ARG A 74 40.10 -0.75 3.90
CA ARG A 74 39.51 0.59 3.94
C ARG A 74 38.71 0.65 5.23
N ASN A 75 39.32 1.34 6.20
CA ASN A 75 38.82 1.70 7.52
C ASN A 75 38.61 0.53 8.50
N ASN A 76 39.56 0.39 9.43
CA ASN A 76 39.46 -0.37 10.68
C ASN A 76 38.33 0.16 11.59
N GLN A 77 37.08 0.10 11.16
CA GLN A 77 35.94 0.21 12.06
C GLN A 77 35.55 -1.20 12.50
N GLN A 78 35.80 -1.51 13.78
CA GLN A 78 35.33 -2.76 14.38
C GLN A 78 33.79 -2.75 14.41
N TYR A 79 33.15 -3.41 13.45
CA TYR A 79 31.69 -3.66 13.45
C TYR A 79 31.32 -4.84 14.36
N VAL A 80 31.70 -4.73 15.63
CA VAL A 80 31.29 -5.68 16.68
C VAL A 80 30.08 -5.05 17.39
N VAL A 81 28.90 -5.66 17.21
CA VAL A 81 27.64 -5.10 17.72
C VAL A 81 27.08 -5.97 18.84
N ASN A 82 26.71 -5.34 19.95
CA ASN A 82 26.02 -6.00 21.05
C ASN A 82 24.50 -5.90 20.87
N TYR A 83 23.79 -6.99 21.12
CA TYR A 83 22.34 -7.06 21.01
C TYR A 83 21.74 -8.03 22.04
N ALA A 84 20.43 -7.98 22.20
CA ALA A 84 19.66 -8.86 23.07
C ALA A 84 18.54 -9.59 22.32
N LEU A 85 18.23 -10.81 22.73
CA LEU A 85 17.08 -11.58 22.26
C LEU A 85 16.20 -11.96 23.44
N GLU A 86 14.89 -11.81 23.30
CA GLU A 86 13.96 -12.30 24.31
C GLU A 86 13.73 -13.81 24.13
N LYS A 87 14.10 -14.58 25.16
CA LYS A 87 13.84 -16.03 25.23
C LYS A 87 12.34 -16.29 25.42
N ARG A 88 11.87 -17.52 25.13
CA ARG A 88 10.48 -17.93 25.45
C ARG A 88 10.11 -17.74 26.91
N THR A 89 11.09 -17.79 27.82
CA THR A 89 10.92 -17.59 29.27
C THR A 89 10.75 -16.11 29.66
N GLY A 90 10.81 -15.17 28.70
CA GLY A 90 10.75 -13.73 28.97
C GLY A 90 12.06 -13.11 29.45
N SER A 91 13.13 -13.90 29.65
CA SER A 91 14.45 -13.39 29.99
C SER A 91 15.24 -12.95 28.76
N LEU A 92 16.14 -11.98 28.95
CA LEU A 92 17.00 -11.46 27.88
C LEU A 92 18.26 -12.32 27.71
N LEU A 93 18.58 -12.63 26.46
CA LEU A 93 19.81 -13.27 26.01
C LEU A 93 20.69 -12.23 25.33
N HIS A 94 21.73 -11.78 26.00
CA HIS A 94 22.71 -10.85 25.43
C HIS A 94 23.71 -11.60 24.54
N ARG A 95 24.01 -11.03 23.38
CA ARG A 95 24.90 -11.59 22.36
C ARG A 95 25.72 -10.49 21.72
N THR A 96 26.81 -10.90 21.10
CA THR A 96 27.69 -10.05 20.31
C THR A 96 27.79 -10.65 18.91
N LEU A 97 27.74 -9.80 17.88
CA LEU A 97 27.88 -10.19 16.49
C LEU A 97 29.08 -9.44 15.89
N ASP A 98 30.07 -10.18 15.40
CA ASP A 98 31.20 -9.62 14.67
C ASP A 98 30.92 -9.67 13.16
N LEU A 99 30.61 -8.50 12.59
CA LEU A 99 30.29 -8.37 11.18
C LEU A 99 31.53 -8.33 10.28
N ASN A 100 32.74 -8.33 10.87
CA ASN A 100 33.98 -8.47 10.13
C ASN A 100 34.33 -9.94 9.81
N THR A 101 33.52 -10.90 10.24
CA THR A 101 33.75 -12.32 9.92
C THR A 101 33.28 -12.67 8.49
N SER A 102 33.42 -13.94 8.10
CA SER A 102 32.91 -14.42 6.82
C SER A 102 31.37 -14.36 6.79
N VAL A 103 30.78 -14.37 5.58
CA VAL A 103 29.32 -14.40 5.43
C VAL A 103 28.73 -15.61 6.16
N GLU A 104 29.40 -16.75 6.05
CA GLU A 104 29.04 -18.01 6.69
C GLU A 104 29.01 -17.90 8.22
N ASP A 105 30.05 -17.30 8.80
CA ASP A 105 30.14 -17.11 10.26
C ASP A 105 29.04 -16.16 10.77
N ILE A 106 28.75 -15.09 10.02
CA ILE A 106 27.67 -14.16 10.36
C ILE A 106 26.33 -14.91 10.35
N LEU A 107 26.02 -15.64 9.27
CA LEU A 107 24.77 -16.39 9.14
C LEU A 107 24.64 -17.47 10.22
N GLN A 108 25.74 -18.18 10.53
CA GLN A 108 25.77 -19.19 11.58
C GLN A 108 25.54 -18.59 12.97
N ASN A 109 26.11 -17.42 13.25
CA ASN A 109 25.89 -16.69 14.50
C ASN A 109 24.42 -16.25 14.64
N LEU A 110 23.79 -15.76 13.58
CA LEU A 110 22.36 -15.40 13.59
C LEU A 110 21.47 -16.64 13.83
N ALA A 111 21.76 -17.74 13.15
CA ALA A 111 21.00 -18.99 13.29
C ALA A 111 21.11 -19.58 14.71
N SER A 112 22.32 -19.63 15.27
CA SER A 112 22.56 -20.12 16.62
C SER A 112 21.92 -19.22 17.70
N ALA A 113 21.89 -17.90 17.48
CA ALA A 113 21.22 -16.95 18.36
C ALA A 113 19.70 -17.18 18.37
N LEU A 114 19.10 -17.43 17.21
CA LEU A 114 17.69 -17.79 17.08
C LEU A 114 17.36 -19.09 17.80
N GLU A 115 18.16 -20.14 17.58
CA GLU A 115 17.99 -21.44 18.27
C GLU A 115 18.08 -21.27 19.80
N SER A 116 19.08 -20.51 20.27
CA SER A 116 19.27 -20.22 21.71
C SER A 116 18.14 -19.37 22.33
N SER A 117 17.41 -18.61 21.52
CA SER A 117 16.23 -17.83 21.97
C SER A 117 14.94 -18.66 22.00
N GLY A 118 14.98 -19.91 21.52
CA GLY A 118 13.82 -20.78 21.37
C GLY A 118 12.99 -20.49 20.11
N ALA A 119 13.57 -19.84 19.10
CA ALA A 119 12.96 -19.82 17.76
C ALA A 119 13.13 -21.19 17.08
N ALA A 120 12.31 -21.49 16.07
CA ALA A 120 12.39 -22.76 15.35
C ALA A 120 13.81 -22.98 14.78
N LYS A 121 14.29 -24.22 14.86
CA LYS A 121 15.61 -24.61 14.37
C LYS A 121 15.67 -24.44 12.85
N LEU A 122 16.38 -23.43 12.38
CA LEU A 122 16.70 -23.29 10.96
C LEU A 122 17.82 -24.27 10.59
N PRO A 123 17.83 -24.81 9.36
CA PRO A 123 18.96 -25.62 8.90
C PRO A 123 20.25 -24.79 8.90
N PRO A 124 21.45 -25.43 8.93
CA PRO A 124 22.70 -24.71 8.77
C PRO A 124 22.78 -24.02 7.39
N PRO A 125 23.57 -22.95 7.26
CA PRO A 125 23.74 -22.24 6.00
C PRO A 125 24.26 -23.19 4.92
N PRO A 126 23.74 -23.12 3.67
CA PRO A 126 24.23 -23.98 2.59
C PRO A 126 25.73 -23.74 2.33
N PRO A 127 26.55 -24.78 2.08
CA PRO A 127 27.96 -24.60 1.76
C PRO A 127 28.09 -23.81 0.44
N PRO A 128 29.15 -22.99 0.24
CA PRO A 128 29.38 -22.25 -1.01
C PRO A 128 29.63 -23.21 -2.21
N PRO A 129 29.43 -22.75 -3.46
CA PRO A 129 29.69 -23.58 -4.63
C PRO A 129 31.20 -23.82 -4.78
N PRO A 130 31.65 -24.98 -5.28
CA PRO A 130 33.06 -25.24 -5.51
C PRO A 130 33.63 -24.19 -6.48
N SER A 131 34.78 -23.61 -6.11
CA SER A 131 35.47 -22.60 -6.90
C SER A 131 35.85 -23.17 -8.27
N GLN A 132 35.09 -22.83 -9.31
CA GLN A 132 35.48 -23.13 -10.68
C GLN A 132 36.49 -22.06 -11.14
N SER A 133 37.75 -22.46 -11.27
CA SER A 133 38.79 -21.67 -11.92
C SER A 133 38.46 -21.53 -13.41
N GLN A 134 37.78 -20.47 -13.80
CA GLN A 134 37.53 -20.16 -15.20
C GLN A 134 38.61 -19.23 -15.74
N THR A 135 39.39 -19.77 -16.67
CA THR A 135 40.27 -19.06 -17.60
C THR A 135 39.45 -18.45 -18.75
N SER A 136 39.87 -17.25 -19.19
CA SER A 136 39.59 -16.58 -20.48
C SER A 136 38.13 -16.20 -20.79
N SER A 137 37.82 -14.90 -20.78
CA SER A 137 37.72 -14.02 -21.95
C SER A 137 36.37 -14.13 -22.68
N ASP A 138 35.46 -13.21 -22.42
CA ASP A 138 34.91 -12.41 -23.51
C ASP A 138 34.23 -11.14 -22.99
N MET A 139 34.35 -10.10 -23.80
CA MET A 139 33.88 -8.75 -23.60
C MET A 139 32.34 -8.69 -23.69
N ASP A 140 31.69 -8.11 -22.69
CA ASP A 140 30.48 -7.31 -22.91
C ASP A 140 30.38 -6.21 -21.86
N GLN A 141 30.80 -5.02 -22.27
CA GLN A 141 31.02 -3.86 -21.43
C GLN A 141 29.73 -3.03 -21.38
N PHE A 142 28.83 -3.34 -20.43
CA PHE A 142 27.76 -2.41 -20.04
C PHE A 142 28.38 -1.19 -19.35
N HIS A 143 28.37 -0.06 -20.06
CA HIS A 143 28.92 1.21 -19.64
C HIS A 143 28.01 1.86 -18.57
N TRP A 144 28.14 1.45 -17.31
CA TRP A 144 27.63 2.25 -16.20
C TRP A 144 28.48 3.52 -16.07
N VAL A 145 27.84 4.68 -16.19
CA VAL A 145 28.44 5.98 -15.95
C VAL A 145 29.11 5.96 -14.56
N LYS A 146 30.45 5.94 -14.56
CA LYS A 146 31.26 6.03 -13.35
C LYS A 146 31.00 7.38 -12.70
N TYR A 147 30.41 7.34 -11.52
CA TYR A 147 30.45 8.42 -10.55
C TYR A 147 31.92 8.76 -10.25
N ASP A 148 32.39 9.94 -10.64
CA ASP A 148 33.77 10.38 -10.38
C ASP A 148 33.89 10.81 -8.90
N PRO A 149 34.70 10.13 -8.06
CA PRO A 149 34.83 10.48 -6.65
C PRO A 149 35.70 11.73 -6.39
N ARG A 150 36.12 12.46 -7.42
CA ARG A 150 37.11 13.55 -7.29
C ARG A 150 36.54 14.92 -6.89
N ASP A 151 35.22 15.11 -6.85
CA ASP A 151 34.62 16.40 -6.47
C ASP A 151 34.43 16.64 -4.96
N ILE A 152 34.91 15.75 -4.08
CA ILE A 152 34.76 15.88 -2.61
C ILE A 152 36.05 16.38 -1.94
N ARG A 153 36.77 17.33 -2.54
CA ARG A 153 37.98 17.89 -1.92
C ARG A 153 37.98 19.42 -1.83
N LYS A 154 36.97 20.02 -1.21
CA LYS A 154 37.08 21.37 -0.61
C LYS A 154 36.13 21.58 0.58
N HIS A 155 36.32 20.87 1.69
CA HIS A 155 35.88 21.38 3.01
C HIS A 155 36.78 20.82 4.13
N PRO A 156 37.31 21.66 5.04
CA PRO A 156 38.24 21.21 6.06
C PRO A 156 37.50 20.60 7.27
N ASN A 157 38.06 19.49 7.75
CA ASN A 157 38.00 18.93 9.11
C ASN A 157 36.86 19.36 10.04
N ARG A 158 35.96 18.41 10.36
CA ARG A 158 35.46 18.24 11.73
C ARG A 158 35.07 16.77 11.98
N ASN A 159 35.77 16.15 12.92
CA ASN A 159 35.54 14.81 13.44
C ASN A 159 34.17 14.74 14.13
N GLY A 160 33.33 13.82 13.69
CA GLY A 160 32.04 13.50 14.31
C GLY A 160 31.32 12.47 13.45
N SER A 161 30.93 11.35 14.06
CA SER A 161 30.22 10.23 13.43
C SER A 161 29.07 10.72 12.54
N ARG A 162 29.22 10.61 11.21
CA ARG A 162 28.17 10.95 10.24
C ARG A 162 27.17 9.80 10.20
N ILE A 163 26.14 9.89 11.02
CA ILE A 163 24.83 9.36 10.64
C ILE A 163 24.51 9.94 9.25
N ASP A 164 24.10 9.12 8.28
CA ASP A 164 23.61 9.65 7.00
C ASP A 164 22.38 10.51 7.30
N HIS A 165 22.59 11.82 7.35
CA HIS A 165 21.61 12.82 7.78
C HIS A 165 20.36 12.86 6.88
N ARG A 166 20.32 12.10 5.78
CA ARG A 166 19.10 11.86 4.98
C ARG A 166 18.04 11.03 5.72
N PHE A 167 18.42 10.30 6.77
CA PHE A 167 17.51 9.48 7.58
C PHE A 167 17.35 9.98 9.02
N ASP A 168 17.93 11.14 9.33
CA ASP A 168 17.79 11.76 10.65
C ASP A 168 16.46 12.54 10.72
N VAL A 169 15.45 11.91 11.32
CA VAL A 169 14.09 12.44 11.49
C VAL A 169 14.03 13.72 12.36
N ASN A 170 15.09 13.96 13.14
CA ASN A 170 15.24 15.15 13.99
C ASN A 170 16.03 16.27 13.30
N SER A 171 16.58 16.03 12.12
CA SER A 171 17.21 17.08 11.32
C SER A 171 16.18 17.69 10.38
N ASN A 172 16.18 19.03 10.24
CA ASN A 172 15.38 19.73 9.24
C ASN A 172 15.85 19.43 7.80
N ARG A 173 16.93 18.66 7.64
CA ARG A 173 17.54 18.29 6.36
C ARG A 173 16.61 17.31 5.64
N GLY A 174 15.97 17.79 4.57
CA GLY A 174 14.94 17.06 3.83
C GLY A 174 13.52 17.60 4.02
N ARG A 175 13.31 18.59 4.89
CA ARG A 175 12.04 19.37 4.96
C ARG A 175 12.16 20.77 4.34
N ASP A 176 13.40 21.18 4.09
CA ASP A 176 13.76 22.36 3.32
C ASP A 176 13.30 22.20 1.87
N LEU A 177 12.25 22.95 1.51
CA LEU A 177 11.65 22.89 0.19
C LEU A 177 12.58 23.46 -0.87
N GLN A 178 13.21 24.60 -0.61
CA GLN A 178 14.08 25.27 -1.59
C GLN A 178 15.27 24.38 -1.95
N LYS A 179 15.92 23.79 -0.94
CA LYS A 179 17.01 22.83 -1.14
C LYS A 179 16.56 21.59 -1.89
N PHE A 180 15.37 21.08 -1.60
CA PHE A 180 14.83 19.94 -2.32
C PHE A 180 14.62 20.26 -3.80
N LEU A 181 13.97 21.37 -4.12
CA LEU A 181 13.74 21.81 -5.50
C LEU A 181 15.05 21.98 -6.27
N SER A 182 16.06 22.60 -5.64
CA SER A 182 17.40 22.74 -6.24
C SER A 182 18.13 21.42 -6.50
N SER A 183 17.73 20.33 -5.83
CA SER A 183 18.37 19.01 -5.95
C SER A 183 17.74 18.10 -7.00
N ILE A 184 16.56 18.45 -7.51
CA ILE A 184 15.82 17.64 -8.49
C ILE A 184 16.24 18.04 -9.90
N THR A 185 16.52 17.05 -10.74
CA THR A 185 16.79 17.27 -12.16
C THR A 185 15.52 17.02 -12.99
N SER A 186 15.32 17.79 -14.07
CA SER A 186 14.18 17.59 -15.02
C SER A 186 14.10 16.15 -15.52
N THR A 187 15.26 15.53 -15.77
CA THR A 187 15.37 14.14 -16.22
C THR A 187 14.71 13.13 -15.27
N GLN A 188 14.83 13.32 -13.96
CA GLN A 188 14.21 12.42 -12.98
C GLN A 188 12.69 12.54 -12.97
N ILE A 189 12.16 13.74 -13.20
CA ILE A 189 10.72 13.99 -13.31
C ILE A 189 10.18 13.32 -14.58
N GLU A 190 10.88 13.51 -15.71
CA GLU A 190 10.53 12.93 -17.00
C GLU A 190 10.55 11.40 -16.99
N GLU A 191 11.60 10.78 -16.41
CA GLU A 191 11.69 9.31 -16.28
C GLU A 191 10.52 8.73 -15.48
N ARG A 192 10.16 9.36 -14.36
CA ARG A 192 9.02 8.91 -13.54
C ARG A 192 7.69 9.08 -14.25
N ARG A 193 7.54 10.17 -15.00
CA ARG A 193 6.38 10.39 -15.86
C ARG A 193 6.27 9.28 -16.92
N ALA A 194 7.38 8.88 -17.53
CA ALA A 194 7.42 7.76 -18.48
C ALA A 194 6.96 6.44 -17.83
N TYR A 195 7.51 6.09 -16.66
CA TYR A 195 7.09 4.88 -15.94
C TYR A 195 5.60 4.84 -15.59
N ARG A 196 4.98 6.00 -15.32
CA ARG A 196 3.52 6.08 -15.12
C ARG A 196 2.74 5.83 -16.41
N MET A 197 3.20 6.40 -17.52
CA MET A 197 2.58 6.17 -18.83
C MET A 197 2.63 4.69 -19.20
N ASP A 198 3.77 4.04 -18.97
CA ASP A 198 3.94 2.60 -19.19
C ASP A 198 3.00 1.76 -18.32
N ALA A 199 2.92 2.05 -17.02
CA ALA A 199 2.01 1.35 -16.11
C ALA A 199 0.54 1.50 -16.51
N THR A 200 0.15 2.71 -16.94
CA THR A 200 -1.23 3.00 -17.38
C THR A 200 -1.54 2.28 -18.69
N ALA A 201 -0.61 2.30 -19.65
CA ALA A 201 -0.75 1.60 -20.91
C ALA A 201 -0.85 0.08 -20.70
N ALA A 202 0.04 -0.50 -19.88
CA ALA A 202 0.01 -1.91 -19.53
C ALA A 202 -1.30 -2.31 -18.83
N ALA A 203 -1.81 -1.46 -17.92
CA ALA A 203 -3.08 -1.71 -17.25
C ALA A 203 -4.25 -1.71 -18.23
N LEU A 204 -4.26 -0.79 -19.20
CA LEU A 204 -5.29 -0.73 -20.24
C LEU A 204 -5.25 -1.95 -21.15
N VAL A 205 -4.06 -2.41 -21.55
CA VAL A 205 -3.89 -3.62 -22.37
C VAL A 205 -4.36 -4.85 -21.60
N ALA A 206 -3.88 -5.05 -20.37
CA ALA A 206 -4.31 -6.17 -19.53
C ALA A 206 -5.84 -6.15 -19.31
N ARG A 207 -6.42 -4.98 -19.02
CA ARG A 207 -7.87 -4.85 -18.85
C ARG A 207 -8.65 -5.26 -20.09
N ARG A 208 -8.15 -4.91 -21.29
CA ARG A 208 -8.79 -5.28 -22.56
C ARG A 208 -8.67 -6.77 -22.86
N LEU A 209 -7.47 -7.34 -22.69
CA LEU A 209 -7.23 -8.76 -22.97
C LEU A 209 -8.13 -9.66 -22.10
N PHE A 210 -8.14 -9.43 -20.79
CA PHE A 210 -8.96 -10.21 -19.87
C PHE A 210 -10.41 -9.70 -19.75
N SER A 211 -10.75 -8.54 -20.33
CA SER A 211 -12.06 -7.89 -20.14
C SER A 211 -12.43 -7.61 -18.66
N PHE A 212 -11.45 -7.28 -17.81
CA PHE A 212 -11.76 -6.88 -16.42
C PHE A 212 -12.50 -5.54 -16.37
N GLN A 213 -13.36 -5.34 -15.36
CA GLN A 213 -13.95 -4.02 -15.10
C GLN A 213 -12.87 -3.00 -14.71
N SER A 214 -11.94 -3.42 -13.85
CA SER A 214 -10.82 -2.61 -13.37
C SER A 214 -9.66 -3.47 -12.87
N ILE A 215 -8.47 -2.90 -12.79
CA ILE A 215 -7.29 -3.52 -12.16
C ILE A 215 -6.79 -2.58 -11.06
N ASP A 216 -6.74 -3.07 -9.81
CA ASP A 216 -6.21 -2.33 -8.65
C ASP A 216 -4.88 -2.93 -8.19
N GLY A 217 -3.81 -2.14 -8.31
CA GLY A 217 -2.50 -2.39 -7.71
C GLY A 217 -2.05 -1.31 -6.74
N ILE A 218 -2.89 -0.32 -6.44
CA ILE A 218 -2.53 0.86 -5.64
C ILE A 218 -2.15 0.45 -4.22
N ARG A 219 -2.77 -0.61 -3.71
CA ARG A 219 -2.54 -1.13 -2.35
C ARG A 219 -1.17 -1.80 -2.17
N LEU A 220 -0.41 -2.01 -3.23
CA LEU A 220 0.91 -2.63 -3.15
C LEU A 220 1.98 -1.68 -2.59
N GLY A 221 1.78 -0.36 -2.72
CA GLY A 221 2.82 0.63 -2.41
C GLY A 221 4.06 0.48 -3.31
N TRP A 222 3.88 -0.06 -4.51
CA TRP A 222 4.94 -0.30 -5.49
C TRP A 222 5.10 0.90 -6.42
N SER A 223 6.34 1.11 -6.89
CA SER A 223 6.62 2.09 -7.93
C SER A 223 5.86 1.77 -9.23
N SER A 224 5.53 2.80 -10.02
CA SER A 224 4.90 2.60 -11.33
C SER A 224 5.71 1.69 -12.24
N LYS A 225 7.04 1.76 -12.18
CA LYS A 225 7.95 0.86 -12.91
C LYS A 225 7.75 -0.61 -12.52
N SER A 226 7.73 -0.90 -11.22
CA SER A 226 7.52 -2.25 -10.71
C SER A 226 6.13 -2.77 -11.07
N PHE A 227 5.11 -1.91 -10.99
CA PHE A 227 3.73 -2.26 -11.34
C PHE A 227 3.56 -2.49 -12.85
N ALA A 228 4.20 -1.69 -13.70
CA ALA A 228 4.24 -1.93 -15.15
C ALA A 228 4.83 -3.30 -15.45
N GLY A 229 5.96 -3.66 -14.83
CA GLY A 229 6.57 -4.99 -14.98
C GLY A 229 5.64 -6.14 -14.54
N LEU A 230 4.91 -5.96 -13.44
CA LEU A 230 3.89 -6.92 -12.98
C LEU A 230 2.79 -7.12 -14.04
N LEU A 231 2.27 -6.03 -14.59
CA LEU A 231 1.22 -6.06 -15.62
C LEU A 231 1.71 -6.66 -16.94
N THR A 232 2.96 -6.41 -17.34
CA THR A 232 3.57 -7.07 -18.49
C THR A 232 3.64 -8.59 -18.30
N SER A 233 3.98 -9.06 -17.10
CA SER A 233 3.95 -10.49 -16.79
C SER A 233 2.53 -11.08 -16.85
N LEU A 234 1.51 -10.31 -16.44
CA LEU A 234 0.10 -10.70 -16.56
C LEU A 234 -0.36 -10.75 -18.02
N ILE A 235 0.07 -9.81 -18.85
CA ILE A 235 -0.20 -9.81 -20.31
C ILE A 235 0.40 -11.05 -20.96
N ARG A 236 1.65 -11.39 -20.64
CA ARG A 236 2.30 -12.61 -21.14
C ARG A 236 1.56 -13.87 -20.73
N LEU A 237 1.05 -13.92 -19.49
CA LEU A 237 0.21 -15.03 -19.04
C LEU A 237 -1.02 -15.21 -19.95
N HIS A 238 -1.68 -14.11 -20.34
CA HIS A 238 -2.80 -14.17 -21.27
C HIS A 238 -2.39 -14.75 -22.62
N GLU A 239 -1.32 -14.21 -23.21
CA GLU A 239 -0.84 -14.61 -24.53
C GLU A 239 -0.52 -16.12 -24.58
N GLU A 240 0.09 -16.65 -23.52
CA GLU A 240 0.50 -18.06 -23.44
C GLU A 240 -0.64 -19.01 -23.03
N TYR A 241 -1.51 -18.59 -22.10
CA TYR A 241 -2.45 -19.49 -21.41
C TYR A 241 -3.93 -19.18 -21.60
N GLN A 242 -4.32 -18.22 -22.45
CA GLN A 242 -5.73 -17.85 -22.66
C GLN A 242 -6.65 -19.04 -23.00
N HIS A 243 -6.14 -20.03 -23.75
CA HIS A 243 -6.89 -21.23 -24.13
C HIS A 243 -7.26 -22.12 -22.93
N ARG A 244 -6.66 -21.89 -21.75
CA ARG A 244 -6.94 -22.63 -20.51
C ARG A 244 -7.93 -21.90 -19.59
N PHE A 245 -8.36 -20.69 -19.95
CA PHE A 245 -9.38 -19.97 -19.19
C PHE A 245 -10.74 -20.65 -19.39
N LYS A 246 -11.54 -20.70 -18.32
CA LYS A 246 -12.88 -21.33 -18.34
C LYS A 246 -13.99 -20.36 -18.75
N VAL A 247 -13.67 -19.08 -18.87
CA VAL A 247 -14.58 -18.00 -19.30
C VAL A 247 -13.95 -17.23 -20.45
N LYS A 248 -14.79 -16.71 -21.35
CA LYS A 248 -14.35 -15.87 -22.48
C LYS A 248 -14.09 -14.42 -22.08
N SER A 249 -14.73 -13.97 -21.00
CA SER A 249 -14.63 -12.62 -20.48
C SER A 249 -14.72 -12.67 -18.96
N PHE A 250 -13.89 -11.88 -18.28
CA PHE A 250 -13.96 -11.73 -16.83
C PHE A 250 -14.85 -10.55 -16.41
N TYR A 251 -15.50 -9.85 -17.34
CA TYR A 251 -16.41 -8.75 -17.01
C TYR A 251 -17.65 -9.28 -16.26
N PRO A 252 -18.14 -8.63 -15.18
CA PRO A 252 -17.70 -7.35 -14.61
C PRO A 252 -16.79 -7.50 -13.38
N LEU A 253 -15.94 -8.53 -13.30
CA LEU A 253 -15.01 -8.70 -12.18
C LEU A 253 -13.85 -7.68 -12.27
N ALA A 254 -13.40 -7.24 -11.11
CA ALA A 254 -12.18 -6.46 -10.93
C ALA A 254 -11.01 -7.37 -10.54
N LEU A 255 -9.82 -7.07 -11.04
CA LEU A 255 -8.58 -7.71 -10.60
C LEU A 255 -7.93 -6.90 -9.50
N VAL A 256 -7.53 -7.53 -8.40
CA VAL A 256 -6.87 -6.89 -7.26
C VAL A 256 -5.59 -7.62 -6.91
N PHE A 257 -4.45 -6.94 -6.99
CA PHE A 257 -3.20 -7.47 -6.47
C PHE A 257 -3.09 -7.22 -4.96
N THR A 258 -2.80 -8.27 -4.20
CA THR A 258 -2.77 -8.20 -2.73
C THR A 258 -1.74 -9.16 -2.15
N ASN A 259 -0.99 -8.70 -1.13
CA ASN A 259 -0.07 -9.55 -0.36
C ASN A 259 -0.79 -10.43 0.68
N ASN A 260 -2.12 -10.36 0.75
CA ASN A 260 -2.91 -11.12 1.72
C ASN A 260 -3.28 -12.50 1.16
N GLU A 261 -2.50 -13.52 1.53
CA GLU A 261 -2.68 -14.93 1.13
C GLU A 261 -3.97 -15.57 1.67
N LYS A 262 -4.68 -14.93 2.60
CA LYS A 262 -5.90 -15.50 3.23
C LYS A 262 -7.19 -15.27 2.44
N LYS A 263 -7.14 -14.53 1.32
CA LYS A 263 -8.33 -14.26 0.52
C LYS A 263 -8.58 -15.40 -0.47
N PRO A 264 -9.85 -15.78 -0.72
CA PRO A 264 -10.15 -16.69 -1.81
C PRO A 264 -9.72 -16.05 -3.14
N SER A 265 -9.38 -16.86 -4.15
CA SER A 265 -8.99 -16.33 -5.46
C SER A 265 -10.12 -15.52 -6.10
N LEU A 266 -11.39 -15.85 -5.84
CA LEU A 266 -12.58 -15.14 -6.29
C LEU A 266 -13.53 -14.78 -5.13
N ASP A 267 -13.88 -13.50 -5.00
CA ASP A 267 -14.97 -12.99 -4.14
C ASP A 267 -16.24 -12.76 -4.96
N VAL A 268 -17.15 -13.74 -4.94
CA VAL A 268 -18.44 -13.71 -5.65
C VAL A 268 -19.46 -12.72 -5.09
N TYR A 269 -19.17 -12.05 -3.97
CA TYR A 269 -20.01 -10.97 -3.45
C TYR A 269 -19.44 -9.61 -3.82
N GLY A 270 -18.11 -9.46 -3.77
CA GLY A 270 -17.42 -8.20 -4.08
C GLY A 270 -17.03 -8.03 -5.54
N GLY A 271 -17.07 -9.09 -6.34
CA GLY A 271 -16.65 -9.08 -7.74
C GLY A 271 -15.15 -8.89 -7.92
N ASN A 272 -14.33 -9.45 -7.03
CA ASN A 272 -12.87 -9.28 -7.09
C ASN A 272 -12.16 -10.61 -7.28
N ILE A 273 -11.21 -10.64 -8.20
CA ILE A 273 -10.21 -11.70 -8.33
C ILE A 273 -8.95 -11.22 -7.63
N TYR A 274 -8.43 -12.04 -6.72
CA TYR A 274 -7.24 -11.69 -5.94
C TYR A 274 -6.01 -12.46 -6.45
N LEU A 275 -4.96 -11.73 -6.81
CA LEU A 275 -3.67 -12.31 -7.17
C LEU A 275 -2.58 -11.84 -6.21
N SER A 276 -1.67 -12.75 -5.85
CA SER A 276 -0.46 -12.38 -5.12
C SER A 276 0.54 -11.75 -6.08
N PRO A 277 1.06 -10.53 -5.83
CA PRO A 277 2.00 -9.88 -6.74
C PRO A 277 3.37 -10.57 -6.77
N SER A 278 3.70 -11.40 -5.78
CA SER A 278 4.90 -12.25 -5.78
C SER A 278 4.66 -13.64 -6.38
N GLY A 279 3.42 -13.91 -6.82
CA GLY A 279 3.06 -15.19 -7.41
C GLY A 279 3.67 -15.40 -8.79
N THR A 280 3.91 -16.65 -9.14
CA THR A 280 4.31 -17.04 -10.50
C THR A 280 3.12 -16.98 -11.46
N GLN A 281 3.39 -16.96 -12.76
CA GLN A 281 2.33 -17.01 -13.77
C GLN A 281 1.46 -18.28 -13.65
N LEU A 282 2.03 -19.41 -13.22
CA LEU A 282 1.27 -20.63 -12.98
C LEU A 282 0.34 -20.51 -11.77
N GLU A 283 0.80 -19.89 -10.68
CA GLU A 283 -0.06 -19.63 -9.50
C GLU A 283 -1.20 -18.68 -9.87
N TRP A 284 -0.93 -17.63 -10.66
CA TRP A 284 -1.99 -16.75 -11.16
C TRP A 284 -2.97 -17.48 -12.07
N LEU A 285 -2.48 -18.36 -12.94
CA LEU A 285 -3.32 -19.16 -13.82
C LEU A 285 -4.28 -20.03 -13.02
N GLU A 286 -3.81 -20.67 -11.94
CA GLU A 286 -4.68 -21.48 -11.08
C GLU A 286 -5.76 -20.63 -10.40
N SER A 287 -5.41 -19.46 -9.87
CA SER A 287 -6.41 -18.51 -9.32
C SER A 287 -7.42 -18.03 -10.37
N ILE A 288 -6.97 -17.77 -11.61
CA ILE A 288 -7.83 -17.33 -12.71
C ILE A 288 -8.77 -18.46 -13.17
N LYS A 289 -8.30 -19.72 -13.16
CA LYS A 289 -9.11 -20.91 -13.51
C LYS A 289 -10.21 -21.23 -12.51
N GLU A 290 -10.17 -20.66 -11.31
CA GLU A 290 -11.29 -20.76 -10.37
C GLU A 290 -12.53 -20.00 -10.84
N VAL A 291 -12.36 -19.03 -11.76
CA VAL A 291 -13.48 -18.31 -12.37
C VAL A 291 -14.10 -19.20 -13.45
N THR A 292 -15.26 -19.74 -13.13
CA THR A 292 -16.12 -20.48 -14.06
C THR A 292 -17.35 -19.63 -14.44
N GLU A 293 -18.04 -20.03 -15.51
CA GLU A 293 -19.30 -19.39 -15.90
C GLU A 293 -20.34 -19.43 -14.78
N GLU A 294 -20.42 -20.54 -14.05
CA GLU A 294 -21.31 -20.73 -12.90
C GLU A 294 -21.02 -19.72 -11.79
N ARG A 295 -19.73 -19.51 -11.46
CA ARG A 295 -19.29 -18.57 -10.42
C ARG A 295 -19.49 -17.11 -10.85
N LEU A 296 -19.34 -16.83 -12.15
CA LEU A 296 -19.66 -15.53 -12.70
C LEU A 296 -21.17 -15.24 -12.62
N GLN A 297 -22.00 -16.23 -12.94
CA GLN A 297 -23.46 -16.13 -12.80
C GLN A 297 -23.90 -15.97 -11.34
N GLU A 298 -23.25 -16.68 -10.40
CA GLU A 298 -23.42 -16.52 -8.95
C GLU A 298 -23.15 -15.06 -8.55
N PHE A 299 -22.03 -14.49 -8.98
CA PHE A 299 -21.70 -13.08 -8.73
C PHE A 299 -22.74 -12.11 -9.30
N MET A 300 -23.16 -12.31 -10.54
CA MET A 300 -24.17 -11.46 -11.18
C MET A 300 -25.50 -11.49 -10.42
N THR A 301 -25.91 -12.67 -9.95
CA THR A 301 -27.10 -12.87 -9.12
C THR A 301 -26.96 -12.14 -7.79
N ASN A 302 -25.85 -12.34 -7.07
CA ASN A 302 -25.59 -11.67 -5.79
C ASN A 302 -25.56 -10.14 -5.95
N ARG A 303 -24.94 -9.64 -7.02
CA ARG A 303 -24.86 -8.20 -7.31
C ARG A 303 -26.25 -7.59 -7.54
N ARG A 304 -27.11 -8.29 -8.29
CA ARG A 304 -28.51 -7.86 -8.52
C ARG A 304 -29.29 -7.80 -7.20
N ILE A 305 -29.24 -8.89 -6.42
CA ILE A 305 -29.93 -8.97 -5.13
C ILE A 305 -29.47 -7.85 -4.18
N MET A 306 -28.16 -7.56 -4.11
CA MET A 306 -27.66 -6.46 -3.28
C MET A 306 -28.16 -5.10 -3.75
N ALA A 307 -28.24 -4.85 -5.06
CA ALA A 307 -28.75 -3.59 -5.59
C ALA A 307 -30.22 -3.40 -5.19
N GLU A 308 -31.06 -4.41 -5.43
CA GLU A 308 -32.48 -4.40 -5.06
C GLU A 308 -32.68 -4.17 -3.55
N ARG A 309 -31.86 -4.81 -2.70
CA ARG A 309 -31.93 -4.65 -1.25
C ARG A 309 -31.41 -3.29 -0.77
N VAL A 310 -30.39 -2.72 -1.42
CA VAL A 310 -29.91 -1.37 -1.10
C VAL A 310 -31.01 -0.35 -1.39
N ASP A 311 -31.66 -0.45 -2.55
CA ASP A 311 -32.76 0.43 -2.93
C ASP A 311 -33.94 0.30 -1.94
N LEU A 312 -34.34 -0.94 -1.63
CA LEU A 312 -35.40 -1.22 -0.65
C LEU A 312 -35.08 -0.66 0.74
N LEU A 313 -33.85 -0.80 1.20
CA LEU A 313 -33.42 -0.28 2.50
C LEU A 313 -33.39 1.25 2.52
N GLN A 314 -32.95 1.89 1.43
CA GLN A 314 -32.91 3.34 1.30
C GLN A 314 -34.33 3.93 1.33
N GLU A 315 -35.28 3.31 0.62
CA GLU A 315 -36.70 3.67 0.67
C GLU A 315 -37.26 3.48 2.09
N GLY A 316 -37.05 2.30 2.68
CA GLY A 316 -37.59 1.94 3.99
C GLY A 316 -37.10 2.83 5.14
N LEU A 317 -35.82 3.23 5.12
CA LEU A 317 -35.24 4.09 6.16
C LEU A 317 -35.67 5.57 6.07
N LEU A 318 -36.11 6.03 4.89
CA LEU A 318 -36.64 7.39 4.72
C LEU A 318 -38.11 7.49 5.15
N GLY A 319 -38.84 6.36 5.12
CA GLY A 319 -40.25 6.28 5.47
C GLY A 319 -41.15 7.08 4.51
N ASP A 320 -42.43 7.23 4.87
CA ASP A 320 -43.48 7.94 4.11
C ASP A 320 -43.31 9.49 4.12
N ARG A 321 -42.08 9.98 4.34
CA ARG A 321 -41.71 11.41 4.20
C ARG A 321 -41.62 11.80 2.73
N GLY A 322 -42.64 11.42 1.96
CA GLY A 322 -42.82 11.63 0.53
C GLY A 322 -43.09 13.08 0.12
N ASP A 323 -42.89 14.05 1.02
CA ASP A 323 -42.73 15.44 0.62
C ASP A 323 -41.35 15.59 -0.04
N SER A 324 -41.30 15.20 -1.32
CA SER A 324 -40.19 15.30 -2.26
C SER A 324 -39.66 16.73 -2.45
N SER A 325 -40.22 17.72 -1.74
CA SER A 325 -39.78 19.11 -1.77
C SER A 325 -38.47 19.35 -0.99
N ASN A 326 -38.12 18.50 0.00
CA ASN A 326 -36.95 18.71 0.85
C ASN A 326 -35.69 17.91 0.49
N GLY A 327 -35.73 17.07 -0.56
CA GLY A 327 -34.54 16.48 -1.16
C GLY A 327 -33.64 15.63 -0.25
N ASN A 328 -34.07 15.18 0.94
CA ASN A 328 -33.20 14.33 1.77
C ASN A 328 -33.14 12.92 1.17
N THR A 329 -31.98 12.45 0.73
CA THR A 329 -31.82 11.05 0.28
C THR A 329 -30.76 10.31 1.09
N MET A 330 -31.08 9.08 1.48
CA MET A 330 -30.17 8.19 2.19
C MET A 330 -29.30 7.44 1.18
N ARG A 331 -28.00 7.29 1.44
CA ARG A 331 -27.09 6.42 0.68
C ARG A 331 -26.48 5.37 1.59
N VAL A 332 -26.78 4.11 1.34
CA VAL A 332 -26.19 2.97 2.05
C VAL A 332 -24.96 2.49 1.28
N LYS A 333 -23.83 2.30 1.98
CA LYS A 333 -22.59 1.81 1.39
C LYS A 333 -21.90 0.81 2.30
N LYS A 334 -21.18 -0.11 1.67
CA LYS A 334 -20.21 -0.97 2.35
C LYS A 334 -19.01 -0.15 2.82
N GLY A 335 -18.63 -0.33 4.07
CA GLY A 335 -17.41 0.20 4.67
C GLY A 335 -16.16 -0.56 4.22
N PHE A 336 -14.99 0.01 4.51
CA PHE A 336 -13.72 -0.59 4.09
C PHE A 336 -13.41 -1.88 4.85
N THR A 337 -13.84 -1.97 6.11
CA THR A 337 -13.52 -3.10 6.99
C THR A 337 -14.51 -4.26 6.83
N CYS A 338 -15.69 -4.00 6.26
CA CYS A 338 -16.72 -5.01 6.04
C CYS A 338 -16.43 -5.87 4.79
N PRO A 339 -16.25 -7.19 4.94
CA PRO A 339 -16.22 -8.13 3.82
C PRO A 339 -17.51 -8.07 3.01
N SER A 340 -17.41 -8.34 1.70
CA SER A 340 -18.56 -8.25 0.79
C SER A 340 -19.69 -9.23 1.16
N PHE A 341 -19.32 -10.44 1.62
CA PHE A 341 -20.27 -11.43 2.15
C PHE A 341 -21.02 -10.93 3.40
N GLU A 342 -20.31 -10.32 4.35
CA GLU A 342 -20.96 -9.77 5.56
C GLU A 342 -21.91 -8.63 5.21
N TYR A 343 -21.54 -7.79 4.24
CA TYR A 343 -22.41 -6.72 3.75
C TYR A 343 -23.68 -7.28 3.10
N TYR A 344 -23.55 -8.35 2.30
CA TYR A 344 -24.67 -9.07 1.74
C TYR A 344 -25.61 -9.59 2.84
N ALA A 345 -25.07 -10.27 3.87
CA ALA A 345 -25.85 -10.79 4.99
C ALA A 345 -26.45 -9.70 5.89
N PHE A 346 -25.81 -8.53 5.97
CA PHE A 346 -26.39 -7.33 6.60
C PHE A 346 -27.62 -6.87 5.82
N LEU A 347 -27.51 -6.73 4.49
CA LEU A 347 -28.63 -6.28 3.66
C LEU A 347 -29.83 -7.21 3.77
N GLU A 348 -29.61 -8.53 3.86
CA GLU A 348 -30.68 -9.52 4.11
C GLU A 348 -31.48 -9.20 5.36
N ARG A 349 -30.79 -9.11 6.50
CA ARG A 349 -31.44 -8.87 7.80
C ARG A 349 -32.03 -7.47 7.90
N ALA A 350 -31.35 -6.47 7.32
CA ALA A 350 -31.80 -5.08 7.37
C ALA A 350 -33.05 -4.85 6.51
N THR A 351 -33.24 -5.64 5.44
CA THR A 351 -34.39 -5.48 4.53
C THR A 351 -35.61 -6.33 4.89
N GLU A 352 -35.45 -7.36 5.72
CA GLU A 352 -36.51 -8.28 6.15
C GLU A 352 -37.85 -7.59 6.50
N PRO A 353 -37.89 -6.47 7.26
CA PRO A 353 -39.17 -5.81 7.58
C PRO A 353 -39.88 -5.19 6.37
N TYR A 354 -39.14 -4.81 5.32
CA TYR A 354 -39.67 -4.13 4.14
C TYR A 354 -40.08 -5.12 3.05
N THR A 355 -39.48 -6.30 3.02
CA THR A 355 -39.82 -7.36 2.05
C THR A 355 -41.23 -7.89 2.28
N SER A 356 -41.64 -8.06 3.55
CA SER A 356 -43.01 -8.45 3.91
C SER A 356 -44.04 -7.37 3.58
N ALA A 357 -43.65 -6.09 3.58
CA ALA A 357 -44.54 -4.97 3.28
C ALA A 357 -44.79 -4.79 1.77
N LYS A 358 -43.81 -5.08 0.90
CA LYS A 358 -43.98 -4.99 -0.57
C LYS A 358 -44.82 -6.11 -1.19
N HIS A 359 -45.12 -7.19 -0.46
CA HIS A 359 -46.02 -8.25 -0.95
C HIS A 359 -47.49 -7.79 -1.15
N ILE A 360 -47.84 -6.55 -0.79
CA ILE A 360 -49.16 -5.94 -1.05
C ILE A 360 -49.19 -5.15 -2.37
N SER A 361 -48.04 -4.86 -3.00
CA SER A 361 -48.04 -4.11 -4.27
C SER A 361 -46.81 -4.39 -5.13
N THR A 362 -46.88 -5.42 -5.98
CA THR A 362 -46.16 -5.45 -7.26
C THR A 362 -46.73 -6.52 -8.19
N LYS A 363 -47.64 -6.11 -9.10
CA LYS A 363 -47.55 -6.55 -10.50
C LYS A 363 -46.60 -5.57 -11.18
N ILE A 364 -45.33 -5.96 -11.38
CA ILE A 364 -44.43 -5.29 -12.32
C ILE A 364 -43.87 -6.40 -13.22
N PRO A 365 -43.94 -6.26 -14.55
CA PRO A 365 -43.67 -7.35 -15.46
C PRO A 365 -42.17 -7.65 -15.54
N PHE A 366 -41.86 -8.94 -15.54
CA PHE A 366 -40.58 -9.48 -15.95
C PHE A 366 -40.37 -9.15 -17.43
N SER A 367 -39.45 -8.22 -17.74
CA SER A 367 -38.88 -8.11 -19.08
C SER A 367 -37.47 -8.67 -19.06
N ASP A 368 -37.30 -9.81 -19.73
CA ASP A 368 -36.01 -10.33 -20.16
C ASP A 368 -35.40 -9.34 -21.16
N SER A 369 -34.54 -8.46 -20.67
CA SER A 369 -33.62 -7.72 -21.51
C SER A 369 -32.24 -7.74 -20.84
N ASN A 370 -31.42 -8.68 -21.31
CA ASN A 370 -29.97 -8.56 -21.24
C ASN A 370 -29.57 -7.19 -21.81
N ASP A 371 -28.58 -6.53 -21.20
CA ASP A 371 -27.86 -5.32 -21.65
C ASP A 371 -28.01 -4.03 -20.82
N PHE A 372 -28.47 -4.09 -19.57
CA PHE A 372 -28.28 -2.95 -18.66
C PHE A 372 -27.79 -3.39 -17.28
N VAL A 373 -26.47 -3.51 -17.14
CA VAL A 373 -25.84 -3.44 -15.81
C VAL A 373 -25.74 -1.96 -15.47
N PRO A 374 -26.45 -1.46 -14.45
CA PRO A 374 -26.28 -0.08 -14.04
C PRO A 374 -24.82 0.10 -13.61
N VAL A 375 -24.08 0.84 -14.42
CA VAL A 375 -22.83 1.47 -13.99
C VAL A 375 -23.23 2.30 -12.78
N ILE A 376 -22.69 1.94 -11.61
CA ILE A 376 -22.78 2.78 -10.41
C ILE A 376 -22.04 4.06 -10.78
N SER A 377 -22.80 4.98 -11.35
CA SER A 377 -22.31 6.26 -11.79
C SER A 377 -21.90 6.99 -10.53
N SER A 378 -20.60 7.15 -10.34
CA SER A 378 -20.03 8.13 -9.44
C SER A 378 -20.28 9.52 -10.04
N SER A 379 -21.55 9.90 -10.17
CA SER A 379 -21.94 11.25 -10.56
C SER A 379 -21.72 12.18 -9.37
N SER A 380 -20.83 13.12 -9.62
CA SER A 380 -20.48 14.25 -8.77
C SER A 380 -21.67 15.21 -8.63
N LEU A 381 -21.92 15.57 -7.37
CA LEU A 381 -22.24 16.92 -6.88
C LEU A 381 -23.42 17.66 -7.54
N CYS A 382 -24.57 17.57 -6.90
CA CYS A 382 -25.46 18.72 -6.73
C CYS A 382 -26.08 18.66 -5.32
N SER A 383 -26.42 19.83 -4.79
CA SER A 383 -26.61 20.24 -3.39
C SER A 383 -27.73 19.56 -2.59
N ILE A 384 -27.77 18.23 -2.60
CA ILE A 384 -28.79 17.44 -1.95
C ILE A 384 -28.26 16.93 -0.60
N ARG A 385 -29.00 17.17 0.48
CA ARG A 385 -28.68 16.70 1.85
C ARG A 385 -28.71 15.17 1.87
N HIS A 386 -27.55 14.57 1.65
CA HIS A 386 -27.42 13.12 1.56
C HIS A 386 -26.94 12.54 2.88
N LEU A 387 -27.85 11.93 3.65
CA LEU A 387 -27.45 11.07 4.75
C LEU A 387 -26.70 9.87 4.18
N ARG A 388 -25.56 9.51 4.79
CA ARG A 388 -24.77 8.35 4.37
C ARG A 388 -24.64 7.36 5.50
N LEU A 389 -25.07 6.13 5.23
CA LEU A 389 -24.92 4.99 6.11
C LEU A 389 -23.75 4.12 5.61
N ILE A 390 -22.75 3.91 6.45
CA ILE A 390 -21.58 3.07 6.18
C ILE A 390 -21.63 1.84 7.08
N VAL A 391 -21.62 0.66 6.47
CA VAL A 391 -21.65 -0.62 7.19
C VAL A 391 -20.24 -1.13 7.36
N GLU A 392 -19.76 -1.21 8.60
CA GLU A 392 -18.41 -1.67 8.94
C GLU A 392 -18.44 -3.03 9.62
N SER A 393 -17.30 -3.72 9.69
CA SER A 393 -17.21 -4.99 10.43
C SER A 393 -17.43 -4.77 11.93
N PRO A 394 -17.92 -5.78 12.67
CA PRO A 394 -18.19 -5.65 14.11
C PRO A 394 -16.93 -5.36 14.93
N GLU A 395 -15.76 -5.79 14.45
CA GLU A 395 -14.46 -5.50 15.09
C GLU A 395 -14.11 -4.02 15.03
N SER A 396 -14.49 -3.36 13.93
CA SER A 396 -14.17 -1.96 13.65
C SER A 396 -15.23 -0.99 14.20
N CYS A 397 -16.50 -1.44 14.24
CA CYS A 397 -17.63 -0.64 14.69
C CYS A 397 -18.60 -1.47 15.55
N ARG A 398 -18.36 -1.52 16.86
CA ARG A 398 -19.23 -2.28 17.79
C ARG A 398 -20.61 -1.66 18.03
N ARG A 399 -20.74 -0.35 17.86
CA ARG A 399 -21.99 0.39 18.10
C ARG A 399 -22.16 1.49 17.06
N PRO A 400 -23.40 1.83 16.68
CA PRO A 400 -23.65 2.93 15.77
C PRO A 400 -23.06 4.26 16.27
N LYS A 401 -22.45 5.01 15.36
CA LYS A 401 -21.81 6.30 15.66
C LYS A 401 -21.77 7.21 14.43
N VAL A 402 -21.63 8.51 14.64
CA VAL A 402 -21.39 9.48 13.56
C VAL A 402 -19.89 9.75 13.43
N THR A 403 -19.35 9.68 12.21
CA THR A 403 -17.95 10.02 11.93
C THR A 403 -17.72 11.52 11.94
N ARG A 404 -16.47 11.97 11.77
CA ARG A 404 -16.16 13.40 11.66
C ARG A 404 -16.65 13.98 10.34
N GLU A 405 -16.72 13.13 9.32
CA GLU A 405 -17.17 13.48 7.98
C GLU A 405 -18.69 13.52 7.85
N GLY A 406 -19.45 13.26 8.93
CA GLY A 406 -20.91 13.25 8.91
C GLY A 406 -21.52 11.95 8.37
N PHE A 407 -20.83 10.81 8.46
CA PHE A 407 -21.39 9.52 8.09
C PHE A 407 -21.92 8.77 9.31
N ILE A 408 -23.06 8.09 9.17
CA ILE A 408 -23.56 7.16 10.18
C ILE A 408 -22.87 5.82 9.94
N GLN A 409 -22.00 5.41 10.85
CA GLN A 409 -21.36 4.10 10.83
C GLN A 409 -22.17 3.12 11.68
N VAL A 410 -22.42 1.92 11.16
CA VAL A 410 -23.12 0.84 11.86
C VAL A 410 -22.36 -0.49 11.73
N PRO A 411 -22.44 -1.39 12.74
CA PRO A 411 -21.94 -2.75 12.59
C PRO A 411 -22.75 -3.52 11.54
N SER A 412 -22.10 -4.40 10.79
CA SER A 412 -22.77 -5.38 9.92
C SER A 412 -23.73 -6.29 10.69
N THR A 413 -23.52 -6.51 11.99
CA THR A 413 -24.37 -7.35 12.84
C THR A 413 -25.64 -6.69 13.38
N ILE A 414 -25.81 -5.37 13.20
CA ILE A 414 -26.97 -4.63 13.72
C ILE A 414 -28.30 -5.22 13.25
N THR A 415 -29.32 -5.22 14.11
CA THR A 415 -30.68 -5.64 13.75
C THR A 415 -31.42 -4.52 13.01
N SER A 416 -32.48 -4.86 12.27
CA SER A 416 -33.29 -3.88 11.55
C SER A 416 -33.94 -2.84 12.48
N ALA A 417 -34.45 -3.27 13.64
CA ALA A 417 -35.03 -2.38 14.65
C ALA A 417 -33.98 -1.41 15.24
N GLU A 418 -32.81 -1.91 15.61
CA GLU A 418 -31.70 -1.07 16.10
C GLU A 418 -31.20 -0.11 15.03
N LEU A 419 -31.20 -0.53 13.75
CA LEU A 419 -30.78 0.31 12.63
C LEU A 419 -31.71 1.52 12.47
N ILE A 420 -33.02 1.32 12.52
CA ILE A 420 -34.01 2.41 12.43
C ILE A 420 -33.80 3.41 13.57
N VAL A 421 -33.63 2.91 14.81
CA VAL A 421 -33.36 3.75 15.99
C VAL A 421 -32.03 4.50 15.85
N ALA A 422 -31.00 3.84 15.33
CA ALA A 422 -29.69 4.48 15.12
C ALA A 422 -29.77 5.59 14.08
N VAL A 423 -30.42 5.33 12.93
CA VAL A 423 -30.57 6.32 11.85
C VAL A 423 -31.36 7.54 12.34
N SER A 424 -32.49 7.34 13.02
CA SER A 424 -33.28 8.45 13.55
C SER A 424 -32.49 9.27 14.56
N LYS A 425 -31.82 8.61 15.51
CA LYS A 425 -31.00 9.25 16.54
C LYS A 425 -29.81 10.05 15.98
N PHE A 426 -29.16 9.55 14.94
CA PHE A 426 -27.88 10.10 14.45
C PHE A 426 -28.01 10.99 13.22
N SER A 427 -29.19 11.04 12.58
CA SER A 427 -29.45 11.83 11.37
C SER A 427 -29.06 13.31 11.52
N THR A 428 -29.59 14.02 12.53
CA THR A 428 -29.33 15.45 12.75
C THR A 428 -27.84 15.75 12.97
N LEU A 429 -27.17 14.95 13.80
CA LEU A 429 -25.73 15.11 14.06
C LEU A 429 -24.88 14.81 12.81
N ALA A 430 -25.31 13.85 11.98
CA ALA A 430 -24.65 13.53 10.73
C ALA A 430 -24.78 14.67 9.71
N GLU A 431 -25.96 15.28 9.59
CA GLU A 431 -26.20 16.43 8.72
C GLU A 431 -25.37 17.65 9.14
N GLU A 432 -25.34 17.99 10.43
CA GLU A 432 -24.55 19.09 10.98
C GLU A 432 -23.06 18.93 10.63
N ARG A 433 -22.48 17.76 10.96
CA ARG A 433 -21.07 17.46 10.67
C ARG A 433 -20.77 17.41 9.18
N TRP A 434 -21.70 16.91 8.37
CA TRP A 434 -21.54 16.94 6.92
C TRP A 434 -21.49 18.38 6.39
N GLY A 435 -22.32 19.28 6.94
CA GLY A 435 -22.31 20.70 6.61
C GLY A 435 -20.97 21.36 6.93
N GLU A 436 -20.47 21.19 8.16
CA GLU A 436 -19.14 21.68 8.56
C GLU A 436 -18.03 21.13 7.65
N GLU A 437 -18.08 19.83 7.38
CA GLU A 437 -17.09 19.15 6.55
C GLU A 437 -17.15 19.64 5.09
N GLN A 438 -18.33 19.95 4.56
CA GLN A 438 -18.47 20.50 3.22
C GLN A 438 -17.90 21.91 3.14
N GLN A 439 -18.19 22.77 4.12
CA GLN A 439 -17.60 24.12 4.20
C GLN A 439 -16.07 24.07 4.24
N LYS A 440 -15.49 23.14 5.02
CA LYS A 440 -14.03 22.93 5.04
C LYS A 440 -13.48 22.47 3.69
N LYS A 441 -14.19 21.61 2.96
CA LYS A 441 -13.78 21.19 1.60
C LYS A 441 -13.77 22.35 0.62
N ASP A 442 -14.78 23.21 0.70
CA ASP A 442 -14.92 24.32 -0.24
C ASP A 442 -13.82 25.36 0.00
N ARG A 443 -13.51 25.68 1.27
CA ARG A 443 -12.32 26.50 1.61
C ARG A 443 -11.01 25.87 1.12
N CYS A 444 -10.82 24.56 1.30
CA CYS A 444 -9.65 23.87 0.74
C CYS A 444 -9.57 23.96 -0.78
N ARG A 445 -10.72 23.91 -1.47
CA ARG A 445 -10.78 23.96 -2.94
C ARG A 445 -10.40 25.34 -3.46
N GLU A 446 -10.91 26.39 -2.83
CA GLU A 446 -10.56 27.78 -3.13
C GLU A 446 -9.05 28.00 -2.94
N ALA A 447 -8.49 27.60 -1.79
CA ALA A 447 -7.06 27.72 -1.52
C ALA A 447 -6.20 26.91 -2.50
N VAL A 448 -6.66 25.72 -2.91
CA VAL A 448 -5.97 24.92 -3.94
C VAL A 448 -5.95 25.64 -5.28
N GLN A 449 -7.07 26.23 -5.70
CA GLN A 449 -7.14 26.98 -6.97
C GLN A 449 -6.23 28.22 -6.94
N GLU A 450 -6.20 28.93 -5.82
CA GLU A 450 -5.32 30.08 -5.64
C GLU A 450 -3.84 29.68 -5.74
N VAL A 451 -3.42 28.64 -5.00
CA VAL A 451 -2.04 28.12 -5.04
C VAL A 451 -1.67 27.61 -6.43
N GLN A 452 -2.60 26.93 -7.12
CA GLN A 452 -2.38 26.46 -8.49
C GLN A 452 -2.11 27.61 -9.46
N TRP A 453 -2.93 28.65 -9.38
CA TRP A 453 -2.81 29.81 -10.24
C TRP A 453 -1.50 30.57 -9.97
N LYS A 454 -1.22 30.89 -8.70
CA LYS A 454 -0.03 31.66 -8.29
C LYS A 454 1.28 30.96 -8.62
N LEU A 455 1.41 29.67 -8.27
CA LEU A 455 2.66 28.93 -8.46
C LEU A 455 2.75 28.20 -9.81
N GLY A 456 1.76 28.37 -10.70
CA GLY A 456 1.69 27.67 -11.99
C GLY A 456 1.60 26.14 -11.86
N LEU A 457 1.08 25.60 -10.76
CA LEU A 457 1.01 24.15 -10.52
C LEU A 457 -0.12 23.52 -11.34
N GLN A 458 0.13 22.36 -11.94
CA GLN A 458 -0.88 21.63 -12.70
C GLN A 458 -1.94 21.00 -11.79
N LYS A 459 -1.53 20.48 -10.63
CA LYS A 459 -2.44 19.86 -9.66
C LYS A 459 -1.88 20.00 -8.25
N VAL A 460 -2.77 20.19 -7.28
CA VAL A 460 -2.44 20.19 -5.86
C VAL A 460 -3.39 19.24 -5.14
N SER A 461 -2.86 18.38 -4.28
CA SER A 461 -3.67 17.42 -3.55
C SER A 461 -3.02 17.00 -2.23
N ARG A 462 -3.76 16.26 -1.41
CA ARG A 462 -3.22 15.58 -0.22
C ARG A 462 -2.74 14.19 -0.62
N THR A 463 -1.60 13.75 -0.09
CA THR A 463 -1.11 12.37 -0.34
C THR A 463 -2.05 11.31 0.23
N ASN A 464 -2.69 11.60 1.36
CA ASN A 464 -3.66 10.71 2.00
C ASN A 464 -4.63 11.49 2.89
N GLU A 465 -5.66 10.80 3.37
CA GLU A 465 -6.67 11.38 4.27
C GLU A 465 -6.16 11.67 5.69
N ARG A 466 -4.95 11.20 6.05
CA ARG A 466 -4.36 11.49 7.37
C ARG A 466 -3.90 12.93 7.50
N VAL A 467 -3.65 13.63 6.38
CA VAL A 467 -3.39 15.07 6.39
C VAL A 467 -4.71 15.78 6.69
N ARG A 468 -4.79 16.34 7.91
CA ARG A 468 -5.96 17.11 8.34
C ARG A 468 -6.14 18.32 7.42
N ARG A 469 -7.38 18.78 7.27
CA ARG A 469 -7.65 19.90 6.36
C ARG A 469 -7.06 21.20 6.85
N GLU A 470 -7.01 21.37 8.17
CA GLU A 470 -6.39 22.52 8.82
C GLU A 470 -4.88 22.55 8.52
N ASP A 471 -4.21 21.40 8.63
CA ASP A 471 -2.80 21.25 8.29
C ASP A 471 -2.54 21.49 6.79
N PHE A 472 -3.44 20.98 5.94
CA PHE A 472 -3.37 21.18 4.49
C PHE A 472 -3.54 22.67 4.12
N LEU A 473 -4.56 23.34 4.66
CA LEU A 473 -4.81 24.77 4.46
C LEU A 473 -3.65 25.63 4.96
N SER A 474 -3.10 25.31 6.13
CA SER A 474 -1.91 26.01 6.65
C SER A 474 -0.72 25.84 5.72
N ALA A 475 -0.48 24.63 5.20
CA ALA A 475 0.58 24.39 4.24
C ALA A 475 0.36 25.13 2.91
N LEU A 476 -0.88 25.21 2.40
CA LEU A 476 -1.23 25.99 1.22
C LEU A 476 -1.00 27.49 1.43
N SER A 477 -1.41 28.03 2.58
CA SER A 477 -1.22 29.45 2.90
C SER A 477 0.28 29.80 2.94
N ARG A 478 1.10 28.94 3.57
CA ARG A 478 2.56 29.13 3.60
C ARG A 478 3.21 29.05 2.23
N LEU A 479 2.66 28.29 1.29
CA LEU A 479 3.16 28.27 -0.10
C LEU A 479 2.92 29.61 -0.79
N ILE A 480 1.80 30.26 -0.52
CA ILE A 480 1.50 31.60 -1.03
C ILE A 480 2.42 32.64 -0.38
N ASP A 481 2.60 32.57 0.93
CA ASP A 481 3.45 33.54 1.67
C ASP A 481 4.91 33.52 1.21
N HIS A 482 5.39 32.39 0.66
CA HIS A 482 6.74 32.21 0.14
C HIS A 482 6.82 32.18 -1.39
N GLU A 483 5.80 32.66 -2.11
CA GLU A 483 5.69 32.64 -3.58
C GLU A 483 6.97 33.08 -4.29
N SER A 484 7.51 34.26 -3.94
CA SER A 484 8.70 34.84 -4.59
C SER A 484 9.96 33.99 -4.47
N GLN A 485 10.09 33.20 -3.40
CA GLN A 485 11.24 32.31 -3.18
C GLN A 485 11.10 30.99 -3.95
N LEU A 486 9.86 30.61 -4.28
CA LEU A 486 9.51 29.35 -4.90
C LEU A 486 9.37 29.44 -6.43
N GLU A 487 9.10 30.63 -6.97
CA GLU A 487 9.10 30.87 -8.43
C GLU A 487 10.44 30.51 -9.08
N GLU A 488 11.56 30.85 -8.42
CA GLU A 488 12.91 30.49 -8.89
C GLU A 488 13.17 28.96 -8.84
N GLY A 489 12.40 28.24 -8.02
CA GLY A 489 12.58 26.81 -7.74
C GLY A 489 11.92 25.85 -8.74
N GLY A 490 11.27 26.36 -9.80
CA GLY A 490 10.75 25.50 -10.89
C GLY A 490 9.50 24.69 -10.53
N LEU A 491 8.63 25.21 -9.66
CA LEU A 491 7.35 24.57 -9.34
C LEU A 491 6.35 24.56 -10.51
N SER A 492 6.46 25.52 -11.43
CA SER A 492 5.53 25.67 -12.55
C SER A 492 5.44 24.39 -13.40
N GLY A 493 4.21 24.01 -13.76
CA GLY A 493 3.90 22.80 -14.50
C GLY A 493 3.94 21.50 -13.70
N SER A 494 4.37 21.53 -12.43
CA SER A 494 4.46 20.34 -11.58
C SER A 494 3.15 20.01 -10.86
N ASN A 495 3.02 18.75 -10.45
CA ASN A 495 1.98 18.32 -9.51
C ASN A 495 2.55 18.36 -8.09
N LEU A 496 1.80 18.91 -7.15
CA LEU A 496 2.18 18.99 -5.74
C LEU A 496 1.25 18.14 -4.86
N GLN A 497 1.84 17.39 -3.95
CA GLN A 497 1.13 16.63 -2.93
C GLN A 497 1.63 17.03 -1.54
N ILE A 498 0.69 17.37 -0.65
CA ILE A 498 1.03 17.68 0.74
C ILE A 498 0.81 16.42 1.59
N SER A 499 1.82 16.08 2.39
CA SER A 499 1.87 14.88 3.23
C SER A 499 1.95 15.21 4.73
N THR A 500 1.96 14.18 5.56
CA THR A 500 2.00 14.30 7.04
C THR A 500 3.38 14.75 7.55
N SER A 501 3.45 15.32 8.76
CA SER A 501 4.66 15.91 9.37
C SER A 501 5.88 15.01 9.57
N GLY A 502 5.75 13.70 9.38
CA GLY A 502 6.85 12.72 9.47
C GLY A 502 7.52 12.40 8.12
N GLN A 503 7.10 13.03 7.03
CA GLN A 503 7.71 12.80 5.71
C GLN A 503 8.72 13.89 5.34
N PHE A 504 9.58 13.57 4.38
CA PHE A 504 10.51 14.51 3.76
C PHE A 504 9.96 14.98 2.41
N CYS A 505 10.48 16.10 1.94
CA CYS A 505 10.32 16.52 0.57
C CYS A 505 10.94 15.44 -0.35
N HIS A 506 10.13 14.88 -1.24
CA HIS A 506 10.57 13.84 -2.17
C HIS A 506 9.73 13.87 -3.44
N LEU A 507 10.25 13.28 -4.51
CA LEU A 507 9.43 12.98 -5.68
C LEU A 507 8.64 11.70 -5.40
N SER A 508 7.35 11.72 -5.69
CA SER A 508 6.50 10.53 -5.77
C SER A 508 6.79 9.75 -7.06
N ASP A 509 6.34 8.50 -7.14
CA ASP A 509 6.53 7.62 -8.30
C ASP A 509 5.85 8.16 -9.58
N ASP A 510 4.84 9.00 -9.42
CA ASP A 510 4.12 9.66 -10.51
C ASP A 510 4.78 10.97 -10.98
N GLY A 511 5.96 11.30 -10.44
CA GLY A 511 6.67 12.55 -10.70
C GLY A 511 6.12 13.76 -9.95
N SER A 512 5.09 13.58 -9.10
CA SER A 512 4.59 14.67 -8.25
C SER A 512 5.60 15.03 -7.17
N LEU A 513 5.75 16.31 -6.87
CA LEU A 513 6.48 16.80 -5.72
C LEU A 513 5.65 16.50 -4.47
N VAL A 514 6.25 15.84 -3.48
CA VAL A 514 5.61 15.57 -2.19
C VAL A 514 6.31 16.39 -1.14
N ILE A 515 5.57 17.22 -0.40
CA ILE A 515 6.09 18.04 0.69
C ILE A 515 5.32 17.77 1.98
N PRO A 516 5.96 17.68 3.15
CA PRO A 516 5.24 17.54 4.41
C PRO A 516 4.52 18.84 4.76
N HIS A 517 3.34 18.78 5.39
CA HIS A 517 2.55 19.97 5.72
C HIS A 517 3.26 20.94 6.68
N ASN A 518 4.37 20.53 7.31
CA ASN A 518 5.24 21.32 8.18
C ASN A 518 6.63 21.54 7.54
N TRP A 519 6.73 21.57 6.21
CA TRP A 519 7.95 21.91 5.46
C TRP A 519 8.54 23.26 5.91
N THR A 520 9.84 23.45 5.71
CA THR A 520 10.58 24.67 6.06
C THR A 520 11.12 25.33 4.80
N SER A 521 11.17 26.67 4.79
CA SER A 521 11.83 27.47 3.76
C SER A 521 13.32 27.56 4.01
#